data_AF-A0A8J8PY69-F1
#
_entry.id   AF-A0A8J8PY69-F1
#
_cell.length_a   1.000
_cell.length_b   1.000
_cell.length_c   1.000
_cell.angle_alpha   90.00
_cell.angle_beta   90.00
_cell.angle_gamma   90.00
#
_symmetry.space_group_name_H-M   'P 1'
#
loop_
_entity.id
_entity.type
_entity.pdbx_description
1 polymer ?
#
loop_
_entity_poly.entity_id
_entity_poly.type
_entity_poly.pdbx_seq_one_letter_code
_entity_poly.pdbx_strand_id
1 'polypeptide(L)'
;RRIGLRWYAVILLLFPALNGLALLLGTLAGDSVPAFERAAEFAADPVSLLPYAVFMVIFGPLPEELGWRGYALDGLQARWNALEASLILGFFWAIWHVPMFFMVGTYQAELGVLTLTFWEFMIGATITSVLYTWIYNHTGRSILGAILFHFSGNVSGELVPHGPTGRLLPAVLTLLVVVVVISVYGPKTLTRCAPEQSSDTE
;
A
#
# COMPACT_ATOMS: atom_id res chain seq x y z
N ARG A 1 -10.13 -19.07 0.59
CA ARG A 1 -11.18 -18.62 -0.36
C ARG A 1 -10.50 -18.05 -1.61
N ARG A 2 -11.06 -18.21 -2.82
CA ARG A 2 -10.42 -17.75 -4.08
C ARG A 2 -10.65 -16.25 -4.29
N ILE A 3 -9.59 -15.51 -4.59
CA ILE A 3 -9.66 -14.09 -4.97
C ILE A 3 -10.27 -14.01 -6.38
N GLY A 4 -11.27 -13.15 -6.58
CA GLY A 4 -11.88 -12.95 -7.91
C GLY A 4 -10.96 -12.15 -8.85
N LEU A 5 -11.07 -12.37 -10.17
CA LEU A 5 -10.20 -11.73 -11.17
C LEU A 5 -10.18 -10.19 -11.08
N ARG A 6 -11.34 -9.57 -10.85
CA ARG A 6 -11.44 -8.12 -10.64
C ARG A 6 -10.56 -7.62 -9.49
N TRP A 7 -10.43 -8.42 -8.43
CA TRP A 7 -9.63 -8.07 -7.27
C TRP A 7 -8.15 -8.29 -7.51
N TYR A 8 -7.76 -9.29 -8.30
CA TYR A 8 -6.38 -9.38 -8.78
C TYR A 8 -5.99 -8.16 -9.61
N ALA A 9 -6.87 -7.66 -10.48
CA ALA A 9 -6.61 -6.43 -11.23
C ALA A 9 -6.41 -5.22 -10.28
N VAL A 10 -7.28 -5.03 -9.29
CA VAL A 10 -7.11 -3.97 -8.28
C VAL A 10 -5.81 -4.14 -7.51
N ILE A 11 -5.53 -5.33 -7.00
CA ILE A 11 -4.35 -5.66 -6.19
C ILE A 11 -3.05 -5.38 -6.96
N LEU A 12 -2.99 -5.77 -8.24
CA LEU A 12 -1.76 -5.69 -9.01
C LEU A 12 -1.58 -4.35 -9.72
N LEU A 13 -2.66 -3.66 -10.09
CA LEU A 13 -2.60 -2.48 -10.96
C LEU A 13 -2.88 -1.15 -10.26
N LEU A 14 -3.43 -1.14 -9.04
CA LEU A 14 -3.77 0.13 -8.39
C LEU A 14 -2.54 1.01 -8.16
N PHE A 15 -1.48 0.50 -7.52
CA PHE A 15 -0.26 1.30 -7.32
C PHE A 15 0.45 1.68 -8.62
N PRO A 16 0.64 0.77 -9.60
CA PRO A 16 1.17 1.15 -10.92
C PRO A 16 0.36 2.25 -11.59
N ALA A 17 -0.97 2.20 -11.52
CA ALA A 17 -1.84 3.23 -12.10
C ALA A 17 -1.68 4.58 -11.38
N LEU A 18 -1.63 4.58 -10.04
CA LEU A 18 -1.46 5.82 -9.26
C LEU A 18 -0.08 6.44 -9.51
N ASN A 19 0.99 5.65 -9.49
CA ASN A 19 2.34 6.15 -9.74
C ASN A 19 2.55 6.60 -11.19
N GLY A 20 2.01 5.85 -12.16
CA GLY A 20 2.04 6.25 -13.58
C GLY A 20 1.25 7.53 -13.84
N LEU A 21 0.07 7.68 -13.23
CA LEU A 21 -0.71 8.91 -13.32
C LEU A 21 0.01 10.08 -12.65
N ALA A 22 0.64 9.88 -11.49
CA ALA A 22 1.44 10.90 -10.83
C ALA A 22 2.61 11.38 -11.69
N LEU A 23 3.33 10.46 -12.34
CA LEU A 23 4.40 10.80 -13.30
C LEU A 23 3.84 11.59 -14.49
N LEU A 24 2.72 11.15 -15.08
CA LEU A 24 2.09 11.86 -16.19
C LEU A 24 1.67 13.28 -15.78
N LEU A 25 1.01 13.44 -14.64
CA LEU A 25 0.58 14.75 -14.18
C LEU A 25 1.76 15.67 -13.82
N GLY A 26 2.82 15.13 -13.21
CA GLY A 26 4.06 15.88 -12.95
C GLY A 26 4.71 16.39 -14.25
N THR A 27 4.79 15.54 -15.27
CA THR A 27 5.36 15.93 -16.58
C THR A 27 4.51 16.96 -17.30
N LEU A 28 3.17 16.84 -17.24
CA LEU A 28 2.25 17.86 -17.75
C LEU A 28 2.32 19.18 -16.97
N ALA A 29 2.70 19.13 -15.69
CA ALA A 29 2.92 20.30 -14.85
C ALA A 29 4.32 20.94 -15.04
N GLY A 30 5.17 20.36 -15.89
CA GLY A 30 6.47 20.91 -16.26
C GLY A 30 7.69 20.19 -15.69
N ASP A 31 7.52 19.08 -14.95
CA ASP A 31 8.65 18.24 -14.57
C ASP A 31 9.28 17.60 -15.82
N SER A 32 10.62 17.54 -15.86
CA SER A 32 11.30 16.67 -16.81
C SER A 32 10.98 15.20 -16.51
N VAL A 33 10.80 14.38 -17.54
CA VAL A 33 10.64 12.92 -17.37
C VAL A 33 11.89 12.36 -16.69
N PRO A 34 11.79 11.81 -15.45
CA PRO A 34 12.95 11.25 -14.78
C PRO A 34 13.43 9.96 -15.47
N ALA A 35 14.71 9.64 -15.31
CA ALA A 35 15.27 8.39 -15.81
C ALA A 35 14.73 7.19 -15.00
N PHE A 36 14.28 6.16 -15.70
CA PHE A 36 13.82 4.90 -15.10
C PHE A 36 15.02 3.98 -14.80
N GLU A 37 15.94 4.43 -13.95
CA GLU A 37 17.22 3.75 -13.69
C GLU A 37 17.01 2.31 -13.22
N ARG A 38 16.15 2.10 -12.21
CA ARG A 38 15.82 0.76 -11.71
C ARG A 38 15.20 -0.15 -12.76
N ALA A 39 14.28 0.36 -13.56
CA ALA A 39 13.69 -0.43 -14.63
C ALA A 39 14.73 -0.77 -15.72
N ALA A 40 15.66 0.14 -16.00
CA ALA A 40 16.76 -0.09 -16.92
C ALA A 40 17.77 -1.12 -16.39
N GLU A 41 18.08 -1.10 -15.09
CA GLU A 41 18.92 -2.11 -14.41
C GLU A 41 18.32 -3.52 -14.59
N PHE A 42 17.03 -3.68 -14.28
CA PHE A 42 16.35 -4.96 -14.46
C PHE A 42 16.17 -5.36 -15.93
N ALA A 43 16.04 -4.40 -16.85
CA ALA A 43 16.00 -4.70 -18.28
C ALA A 43 17.37 -5.19 -18.79
N ALA A 44 18.47 -4.69 -18.22
CA ALA A 44 19.83 -5.10 -18.54
C ALA A 44 20.19 -6.48 -17.96
N ASP A 45 19.66 -6.83 -16.78
CA ASP A 45 19.76 -8.16 -16.19
C ASP A 45 18.39 -8.70 -15.73
N PRO A 46 17.57 -9.26 -16.64
CA PRO A 46 16.25 -9.78 -16.30
C PRO A 46 16.28 -10.97 -15.34
N VAL A 47 17.40 -11.69 -15.23
CA VAL A 47 17.53 -12.84 -14.33
C VAL A 47 17.58 -12.38 -12.87
N SER A 48 18.11 -11.18 -12.61
CA SER A 48 18.15 -10.57 -11.28
C SER A 48 16.76 -10.24 -10.69
N LEU A 49 15.72 -10.14 -11.52
CA LEU A 49 14.36 -9.84 -11.08
C LEU A 49 13.81 -10.89 -10.10
N LEU A 50 14.08 -12.17 -10.37
CA LEU A 50 13.54 -13.26 -9.55
C LEU A 50 14.12 -13.24 -8.12
N PRO A 51 15.45 -13.26 -7.90
CA PRO A 51 16.00 -13.19 -6.55
C PRO A 51 15.64 -11.87 -5.85
N TYR A 52 15.57 -10.75 -6.57
CA TYR A 52 15.13 -9.47 -6.01
C TYR A 52 13.67 -9.52 -5.52
N ALA A 53 12.75 -10.03 -6.36
CA ALA A 53 11.35 -10.18 -6.00
C ALA A 53 11.15 -11.13 -4.81
N VAL A 54 11.89 -12.25 -4.78
CA VAL A 54 11.86 -13.21 -3.66
C VAL A 54 12.36 -12.55 -2.38
N PHE A 55 13.49 -11.83 -2.43
CA PHE A 55 14.02 -11.09 -1.30
C PHE A 55 12.99 -10.07 -0.80
N MET A 56 12.42 -9.26 -1.69
CA MET A 56 11.43 -8.24 -1.34
C MET A 56 10.23 -8.87 -0.63
N VAL A 57 9.64 -9.95 -1.17
CA VAL A 57 8.49 -10.63 -0.55
C VAL A 57 8.84 -11.19 0.83
N ILE A 58 9.98 -11.89 0.96
CA ILE A 58 10.36 -12.58 2.20
C ILE A 58 10.66 -11.59 3.33
N PHE A 59 11.29 -10.45 3.02
CA PHE A 59 11.74 -9.50 4.04
C PHE A 59 10.84 -8.27 4.22
N GLY A 60 9.83 -8.07 3.37
CA GLY A 60 8.84 -7.00 3.51
C GLY A 60 7.41 -7.54 3.59
N PRO A 61 6.65 -7.64 2.48
CA PRO A 61 5.24 -7.99 2.47
C PRO A 61 4.84 -9.24 3.25
N LEU A 62 5.59 -10.33 3.16
CA LEU A 62 5.19 -11.59 3.77
C LEU A 62 5.12 -11.51 5.31
N PRO A 63 6.21 -11.18 6.04
CA PRO A 63 6.16 -11.10 7.50
C PRO A 63 5.24 -9.97 7.99
N GLU A 64 5.23 -8.83 7.30
CA GLU A 64 4.41 -7.69 7.69
C GLU A 64 2.91 -8.02 7.60
N GLU A 65 2.43 -8.51 6.46
CA GLU A 65 1.00 -8.76 6.29
C GLU A 65 0.50 -9.95 7.11
N LEU A 66 1.37 -10.92 7.44
CA LEU A 66 1.04 -11.97 8.41
C LEU A 66 0.74 -11.39 9.80
N GLY A 67 1.51 -10.39 10.26
CA GLY A 67 1.25 -9.71 11.53
C GLY A 67 0.05 -8.76 11.45
N TRP A 68 0.08 -7.84 10.48
CA TRP A 68 -0.90 -6.76 10.40
C TRP A 68 -2.29 -7.25 9.99
N ARG A 69 -2.39 -8.04 8.91
CA ARG A 69 -3.68 -8.49 8.35
C ARG A 69 -4.01 -9.93 8.72
N GLY A 70 -3.00 -10.74 9.05
CA GLY A 70 -3.18 -12.10 9.55
C GLY A 70 -3.51 -12.20 11.03
N TYR A 71 -3.20 -11.17 11.84
CA TYR A 71 -3.49 -11.16 13.28
C TYR A 71 -4.16 -9.88 13.76
N ALA A 72 -3.52 -8.72 13.59
CA ALA A 72 -3.95 -7.50 14.27
C ALA A 72 -5.28 -6.91 13.76
N LEU A 73 -5.48 -6.88 12.43
CA LEU A 73 -6.62 -6.20 11.81
C LEU A 73 -7.97 -6.78 12.26
N ASP A 74 -8.10 -8.10 12.34
CA ASP A 74 -9.35 -8.74 12.76
C ASP A 74 -9.71 -8.40 14.22
N GLY A 75 -8.71 -8.38 15.10
CA GLY A 75 -8.89 -7.98 16.50
C GLY A 75 -9.32 -6.51 16.63
N LEU A 76 -8.80 -5.63 15.77
CA LEU A 76 -9.21 -4.22 15.71
C LEU A 76 -10.63 -4.07 15.15
N GLN A 77 -10.97 -4.76 14.06
CA GLN A 77 -12.31 -4.71 13.45
C GLN A 77 -13.40 -5.37 14.31
N ALA A 78 -13.03 -6.20 15.30
CA ALA A 78 -13.95 -6.72 16.30
C ALA A 78 -14.37 -5.66 17.34
N ARG A 79 -13.60 -4.58 17.51
CA ARG A 79 -13.85 -3.52 18.51
C ARG A 79 -14.21 -2.17 17.89
N TRP A 80 -13.70 -1.91 16.69
CA TRP A 80 -13.83 -0.66 15.96
C TRP A 80 -14.41 -0.90 14.58
N ASN A 81 -14.92 0.14 13.94
CA ASN A 81 -15.34 0.01 12.55
C ASN A 81 -14.13 -0.14 11.61
N ALA A 82 -14.34 -0.54 10.35
CA ALA A 82 -13.27 -0.83 9.41
C ALA A 82 -12.33 0.38 9.20
N LEU A 83 -12.87 1.60 9.05
CA LEU A 83 -12.05 2.81 8.90
C LEU A 83 -11.20 3.09 10.15
N GLU A 84 -11.80 3.06 11.34
CA GLU A 84 -11.10 3.25 12.61
C GLU A 84 -10.00 2.21 12.81
N ALA A 85 -10.30 0.93 12.58
CA ALA A 85 -9.36 -0.17 12.64
C ALA A 85 -8.18 0.05 11.67
N SER A 86 -8.46 0.47 10.43
CA SER A 86 -7.43 0.79 9.44
C SER A 86 -6.52 1.92 9.88
N LEU A 87 -7.07 3.01 10.42
CA LEU A 87 -6.29 4.18 10.86
C LEU A 87 -5.43 3.86 12.08
N ILE A 88 -5.96 3.12 13.06
CA ILE A 88 -5.19 2.65 14.22
C ILE A 88 -4.05 1.75 13.76
N LEU A 89 -4.35 0.74 12.93
CA LEU A 89 -3.34 -0.19 12.42
C LEU A 89 -2.29 0.54 11.58
N GLY A 90 -2.73 1.46 10.71
CA GLY A 90 -1.87 2.24 9.83
C GLY A 90 -0.93 3.17 10.60
N PHE A 91 -1.39 3.76 11.69
CA PHE A 91 -0.56 4.57 12.58
C PHE A 91 0.56 3.75 13.23
N PHE A 92 0.24 2.57 13.78
CA PHE A 92 1.25 1.68 14.36
C PHE A 92 2.20 1.11 13.31
N TRP A 93 1.68 0.82 12.11
CA TRP A 93 2.49 0.39 10.97
C TRP A 93 3.47 1.50 10.55
N ALA A 94 3.03 2.75 10.48
CA ALA A 94 3.91 3.89 10.20
C ALA A 94 5.00 4.05 11.29
N ILE A 95 4.63 3.95 12.57
CA ILE A 95 5.59 4.00 13.69
C ILE A 95 6.61 2.87 13.61
N TRP A 96 6.20 1.67 13.19
CA TRP A 96 7.09 0.52 13.02
C TRP A 96 8.24 0.80 12.02
N HIS A 97 8.06 1.75 11.09
CA HIS A 97 9.10 2.17 10.16
C HIS A 97 10.08 3.21 10.72
N VAL A 98 9.78 3.85 11.86
CA VAL A 98 10.62 4.93 12.43
C VAL A 98 12.08 4.51 12.63
N PRO A 99 12.42 3.30 13.13
CA PRO A 99 13.80 2.87 13.24
C PRO A 99 14.57 2.89 11.91
N MET A 100 13.90 2.61 10.78
CA MET A 100 14.56 2.61 9.47
C MET A 100 15.03 3.99 9.05
N PHE A 101 14.41 5.07 9.51
CA PHE A 101 14.91 6.44 9.25
C PHE A 101 16.31 6.71 9.82
N PHE A 102 16.80 5.86 10.73
CA PHE A 102 18.14 5.91 11.30
C PHE A 102 19.11 4.87 10.70
N MET A 103 18.64 4.05 9.76
CA MET A 103 19.42 2.96 9.14
C MET A 103 19.93 3.38 7.76
N VAL A 104 21.24 3.65 7.67
CA VAL A 104 21.90 4.03 6.41
C VAL A 104 21.64 2.99 5.32
N GLY A 105 21.26 3.45 4.12
CA GLY A 105 20.97 2.60 2.96
C GLY A 105 19.52 2.14 2.84
N THR A 106 18.63 2.55 3.76
CA THR A 106 17.19 2.36 3.61
C THR A 106 16.54 3.54 2.90
N TYR A 107 15.43 3.30 2.22
CA TYR A 107 14.59 4.35 1.62
C TYR A 107 14.19 5.41 2.65
N GLN A 108 13.81 4.98 3.85
CA GLN A 108 13.38 5.87 4.93
C GLN A 108 14.51 6.80 5.40
N ALA A 109 15.75 6.32 5.46
CA ALA A 109 16.89 7.17 5.82
C ALA A 109 17.11 8.31 4.81
N GLU A 110 16.86 8.07 3.52
CA GLU A 110 16.97 9.10 2.47
C GLU A 110 15.88 10.17 2.57
N LEU A 111 14.70 9.83 3.10
CA LEU A 111 13.64 10.80 3.36
C LEU A 111 14.01 11.79 4.48
N GLY A 112 14.89 11.39 5.39
CA GLY A 112 15.31 12.16 6.57
C GLY A 112 14.25 12.19 7.68
N VAL A 113 14.68 12.38 8.93
CA VAL A 113 13.80 12.43 10.11
C VAL A 113 13.16 13.80 10.26
N LEU A 114 11.84 13.85 10.51
CA LEU A 114 11.04 15.09 10.72
C LEU A 114 11.02 16.08 9.53
N THR A 115 11.44 15.65 8.34
CA THR A 115 11.32 16.41 7.09
C THR A 115 9.88 16.39 6.57
N LEU A 116 9.60 17.13 5.49
CA LEU A 116 8.29 17.05 4.82
C LEU A 116 8.00 15.61 4.33
N THR A 117 9.00 14.96 3.75
CA THR A 117 8.92 13.59 3.22
C THR A 117 8.80 12.54 4.33
N PHE A 118 9.32 12.81 5.53
CA PHE A 118 9.01 12.00 6.72
C PHE A 118 7.50 11.99 7.00
N TRP A 119 6.91 13.18 7.12
CA TRP A 119 5.48 13.28 7.46
C TRP A 119 4.59 12.77 6.34
N GLU A 120 4.99 12.98 5.08
CA GLU A 120 4.35 12.36 3.93
C GLU A 120 4.34 10.84 4.06
N PHE A 121 5.48 10.21 4.37
CA PHE A 121 5.55 8.76 4.58
C PHE A 121 4.63 8.31 5.72
N MET A 122 4.69 8.98 6.89
CA MET A 122 3.93 8.59 8.07
C MET A 122 2.41 8.69 7.84
N ILE A 123 1.97 9.78 7.23
CA ILE A 123 0.56 10.02 6.89
C ILE A 123 0.12 9.08 5.76
N GLY A 124 0.96 8.92 4.73
CA GLY A 124 0.72 8.06 3.58
C GLY A 124 0.55 6.59 3.97
N ALA A 125 1.43 6.05 4.81
CA ALA A 125 1.32 4.68 5.33
C ALA A 125 0.02 4.48 6.11
N THR A 126 -0.35 5.47 6.95
CA THR A 126 -1.60 5.44 7.72
C THR A 126 -2.84 5.41 6.82
N ILE A 127 -2.90 6.31 5.84
CA ILE A 127 -4.01 6.40 4.87
C ILE A 127 -4.09 5.14 4.02
N THR A 128 -2.97 4.64 3.54
CA THR A 128 -2.90 3.46 2.67
C THR A 128 -3.42 2.20 3.37
N SER A 129 -3.28 2.10 4.70
CA SER A 129 -3.85 1.00 5.49
C SER A 129 -5.37 0.81 5.27
N VAL A 130 -6.11 1.88 4.94
CA VAL A 130 -7.54 1.81 4.59
C VAL A 130 -7.76 0.97 3.32
N LEU A 131 -6.89 1.10 2.31
CA LEU A 131 -6.98 0.32 1.07
C LEU A 131 -6.65 -1.16 1.31
N TYR A 132 -5.71 -1.46 2.22
CA TYR A 132 -5.45 -2.83 2.65
C TYR A 132 -6.68 -3.46 3.27
N THR A 133 -7.32 -2.78 4.22
CA THR A 133 -8.55 -3.29 4.86
C THR A 133 -9.69 -3.42 3.84
N TRP A 134 -9.82 -2.48 2.91
CA TRP A 134 -10.80 -2.54 1.82
C TRP A 134 -10.63 -3.79 0.94
N ILE A 135 -9.40 -4.09 0.52
CA ILE A 135 -9.07 -5.29 -0.27
C ILE A 135 -9.27 -6.55 0.59
N TYR A 136 -8.78 -6.54 1.83
CA TYR A 136 -8.87 -7.67 2.75
C TYR A 136 -10.34 -8.08 2.99
N ASN A 137 -11.22 -7.12 3.27
CA ASN A 137 -12.64 -7.38 3.51
C ASN A 137 -13.35 -7.88 2.25
N HIS A 138 -13.01 -7.37 1.06
CA HIS A 138 -13.62 -7.82 -0.19
C HIS A 138 -13.09 -9.14 -0.75
N THR A 139 -11.91 -9.58 -0.31
CA THR A 139 -11.28 -10.82 -0.76
C THR A 139 -11.50 -11.98 0.20
N GLY A 140 -12.43 -11.82 1.16
CA GLY A 140 -12.74 -12.83 2.16
C GLY A 140 -11.56 -13.06 3.11
N ARG A 141 -10.96 -11.97 3.60
CA ARG A 141 -9.86 -11.97 4.57
C ARG A 141 -8.58 -12.63 4.03
N SER A 142 -8.28 -12.38 2.74
CA SER A 142 -7.13 -13.00 2.09
C SER A 142 -5.82 -12.31 2.44
N ILE A 143 -4.99 -12.97 3.26
CA ILE A 143 -3.64 -12.51 3.56
C ILE A 143 -2.77 -12.49 2.30
N LEU A 144 -2.91 -13.49 1.42
CA LEU A 144 -2.21 -13.50 0.12
C LEU A 144 -2.56 -12.27 -0.71
N GLY A 145 -3.82 -11.83 -0.72
CA GLY A 145 -4.23 -10.61 -1.40
C GLY A 145 -3.54 -9.37 -0.87
N ALA A 146 -3.39 -9.26 0.46
CA ALA A 146 -2.65 -8.17 1.11
C ALA A 146 -1.15 -8.22 0.77
N ILE A 147 -0.52 -9.40 0.82
CA ILE A 147 0.90 -9.60 0.46
C ILE A 147 1.16 -9.16 -0.99
N LEU A 148 0.29 -9.57 -1.93
CA LEU A 148 0.43 -9.18 -3.34
C LEU A 148 0.20 -7.68 -3.56
N PHE A 149 -0.71 -7.07 -2.80
CA PHE A 149 -0.98 -5.63 -2.88
C PHE A 149 0.22 -4.82 -2.36
N HIS A 150 0.80 -5.25 -1.24
CA HIS A 150 2.02 -4.67 -0.68
C HIS A 150 3.20 -4.83 -1.66
N PHE A 151 3.40 -6.03 -2.18
CA PHE A 151 4.43 -6.28 -3.19
C PHE A 151 4.27 -5.38 -4.42
N SER A 152 3.05 -5.24 -4.96
CA SER A 152 2.76 -4.32 -6.07
C SER A 152 3.10 -2.87 -5.73
N GLY A 153 2.78 -2.42 -4.51
CA GLY A 153 3.14 -1.09 -4.01
C GLY A 153 4.65 -0.85 -3.98
N ASN A 154 5.40 -1.79 -3.39
CA ASN A 154 6.86 -1.67 -3.29
C ASN A 154 7.52 -1.69 -4.68
N VAL A 155 7.14 -2.63 -5.55
CA VAL A 155 7.65 -2.69 -6.92
C VAL A 155 7.31 -1.43 -7.69
N SER A 156 6.07 -0.94 -7.59
CA SER A 156 5.67 0.27 -8.30
C SER A 156 6.42 1.52 -7.80
N GLY A 157 6.68 1.63 -6.50
CA GLY A 157 7.43 2.75 -5.93
C GLY A 157 8.91 2.73 -6.32
N GLU A 158 9.51 1.54 -6.43
CA GLU A 158 10.89 1.39 -6.85
C GLU A 158 11.08 1.64 -8.37
N LEU A 159 10.14 1.20 -9.19
CA LEU A 159 10.28 1.24 -10.66
C LEU A 159 9.82 2.54 -11.31
N VAL A 160 8.89 3.29 -10.69
CA VAL A 160 8.32 4.50 -11.30
C VAL A 160 8.88 5.73 -10.59
N PRO A 161 9.86 6.44 -11.19
CA PRO A 161 10.44 7.63 -10.58
C PRO A 161 9.51 8.84 -10.75
N HIS A 162 9.62 9.80 -9.84
CA HIS A 162 8.85 11.05 -9.88
C HIS A 162 9.77 12.28 -9.84
N GLY A 163 9.40 13.30 -10.60
CA GLY A 163 10.01 14.63 -10.51
C GLY A 163 9.57 15.38 -9.24
N PRO A 164 10.08 16.61 -9.02
CA PRO A 164 9.77 17.41 -7.84
C PRO A 164 8.27 17.64 -7.61
N THR A 165 7.52 17.95 -8.67
CA THR A 165 6.07 18.15 -8.61
C THR A 165 5.35 16.80 -8.49
N GLY A 166 5.82 15.81 -9.24
CA GLY A 166 5.34 14.43 -9.23
C GLY A 166 5.41 13.75 -7.86
N ARG A 167 6.36 14.12 -7.00
CA ARG A 167 6.67 13.41 -5.76
C ARG A 167 5.49 13.28 -4.79
N LEU A 168 4.71 14.34 -4.63
CA LEU A 168 3.58 14.36 -3.68
C LEU A 168 2.28 13.77 -4.28
N LEU A 169 2.23 13.64 -5.61
CA LEU A 169 1.01 13.24 -6.32
C LEU A 169 0.54 11.81 -5.98
N PRO A 170 1.39 10.78 -5.81
CA PRO A 170 0.94 9.46 -5.40
C PRO A 170 0.18 9.47 -4.07
N ALA A 171 0.67 10.25 -3.09
CA ALA A 171 0.01 10.38 -1.79
C ALA A 171 -1.36 11.06 -1.91
N VAL A 172 -1.44 12.15 -2.69
CA VAL A 172 -2.70 12.85 -2.97
C VAL A 172 -3.70 11.95 -3.69
N LEU A 173 -3.26 11.26 -4.75
CA LEU A 173 -4.11 10.34 -5.52
C LEU A 173 -4.58 9.16 -4.66
N THR A 174 -3.73 8.62 -3.79
CA THR A 174 -4.09 7.57 -2.83
C THR A 174 -5.16 8.06 -1.86
N LEU A 175 -5.00 9.27 -1.30
CA LEU A 175 -6.02 9.87 -0.45
C LEU A 175 -7.35 10.04 -1.18
N LEU A 176 -7.34 10.48 -2.44
CA LEU A 176 -8.55 10.58 -3.26
C LEU A 176 -9.22 9.21 -3.45
N VAL A 177 -8.45 8.15 -3.72
CA VAL A 177 -8.99 6.79 -3.81
C VAL A 177 -9.60 6.36 -2.46
N VAL A 178 -8.93 6.65 -1.34
CA VAL A 178 -9.47 6.35 0.00
C VAL A 178 -10.79 7.09 0.24
N VAL A 179 -10.88 8.38 -0.10
CA VAL A 179 -12.12 9.15 0.00
C VAL A 179 -13.23 8.54 -0.86
N VAL A 180 -12.93 8.14 -2.09
CA VAL A 180 -13.88 7.45 -2.97
C VAL A 180 -14.33 6.12 -2.36
N VAL A 181 -13.40 5.32 -1.85
CA VAL A 181 -13.70 4.04 -1.19
C VAL A 181 -14.64 4.25 0.00
N ILE A 182 -14.34 5.20 0.87
CA ILE A 182 -15.19 5.51 2.04
C ILE A 182 -16.56 6.00 1.59
N SER A 183 -16.63 6.84 0.55
CA SER A 183 -17.89 7.38 0.03
C SER A 183 -18.78 6.31 -0.61
N VAL A 184 -18.18 5.33 -1.28
CA VAL A 184 -18.90 4.27 -2.00
C VAL A 184 -19.28 3.09 -1.11
N TYR A 185 -18.43 2.73 -0.14
CA TYR A 185 -18.58 1.52 0.67
C TYR A 185 -18.92 1.80 2.14
N GLY A 186 -18.85 3.06 2.58
CA GLY A 186 -19.06 3.47 3.96
C GLY A 186 -17.92 3.07 4.90
N PRO A 187 -17.75 3.78 6.02
CA PRO A 187 -16.64 3.54 6.95
C PRO A 187 -16.81 2.26 7.78
N LYS A 188 -18.04 1.74 7.89
CA LYS A 188 -18.36 0.66 8.84
C LYS A 188 -17.63 -0.64 8.52
N THR A 189 -17.69 -1.06 7.27
CA THR A 189 -17.10 -2.33 6.80
C THR A 189 -16.14 -2.12 5.63
N LEU A 190 -16.16 -0.95 4.98
CA LEU A 190 -15.50 -0.73 3.68
C LEU A 190 -15.93 -1.79 2.65
N THR A 191 -17.15 -2.33 2.75
CA THR A 191 -17.73 -3.29 1.81
C THR A 191 -19.23 -3.06 1.68
N ARG A 192 -19.84 -3.55 0.60
CA ARG A 192 -21.31 -3.53 0.45
C ARG A 192 -22.03 -4.66 1.20
N CYS A 193 -21.31 -5.67 1.67
CA CYS A 193 -21.91 -6.77 2.42
C CYS A 193 -21.84 -6.49 3.91
N ALA A 194 -22.99 -6.56 4.59
CA ALA A 194 -23.03 -6.61 6.05
C ALA A 194 -22.18 -7.79 6.56
N PRO A 195 -21.61 -7.72 7.79
CA PRO A 195 -20.98 -8.88 8.40
C PRO A 195 -22.00 -10.02 8.40
N GLU A 196 -21.63 -11.20 7.90
CA GLU A 196 -22.38 -12.43 8.18
C GLU A 196 -22.45 -12.53 9.71
N GLN A 197 -23.62 -12.23 10.29
CA GLN A 197 -23.93 -12.69 11.63
C GLN A 197 -23.92 -14.20 11.52
N SER A 198 -22.97 -14.86 12.18
CA SER A 198 -23.01 -16.29 12.41
C SER A 198 -24.35 -16.59 13.08
N SER A 199 -25.29 -17.12 12.31
CA SER A 199 -26.50 -17.76 12.82
C SER A 199 -26.08 -19.09 13.44
N ASP A 200 -25.32 -19.03 14.53
CA ASP A 200 -25.13 -20.16 15.43
C ASP A 200 -26.21 -20.04 16.51
N THR A 201 -27.45 -20.26 16.06
CA THR A 201 -28.52 -20.76 16.92
C THR A 201 -28.82 -22.17 16.45
N GLU A 202 -28.20 -23.14 17.10
CA GLU A 202 -28.78 -24.44 17.47
C GLU A 202 -27.98 -25.03 18.64
#